data_AF-A0A1U7NTF5-F1
#
_entry.id   AF-A0A1U7NTF5-F1
#
_cell.length_a   1.000
_cell.length_b   1.000
_cell.length_c   1.000
_cell.angle_alpha   90.00
_cell.angle_beta   90.00
_cell.angle_gamma   90.00
#
_symmetry.space_group_name_H-M   'P 1'
#
loop_
_entity.id
_entity.type
_entity.pdbx_description
1 polymer ?
#
loop_
_entity_poly.entity_id
_entity_poly.type
_entity_poly.pdbx_seq_one_letter_code
_entity_poly.pdbx_strand_id
1 'polypeptide(L)'
;MKNTVKSAAKRTAMTLALTLLTVGLAQSASKGGVPETSVAQAVKRTITLGGDLKQWDGLPQYKVILSNGVPSVPVSNSGYYSVAYDDQNLYVLGVFDQPKDTVKAVLKTDAGEWWNDDVMELFIRTQPFVSAPQEAHFSINPAGTRFKAYNATTDYKSVGRIEDKRWVLELAIPLNTAILPAAKAGDIWALKVGREHQKAAEYPIWPVGGDFNSPNNYGYLAFTEKPAEPSALATAVTEKLGKSPAGTPLESRVSDIGSYGVYYGKKAADVQKLLNYDLAIVQPGTVTAAQLKMLHDNGTRVVAYMTIGELDRNSAAAPTVDPSWILGENKNWGSKFIDASQPGWQKIVADQAASLKKQGFDGFFLDTLDTADVYPKVAPGLVKIVQDLRAAYPDAVIVQNRGFALLNQTAPSIDAVMFENFSSMYSFDKKTYGSVNGDPSFVESLSKRGLKVLTMDYALPNQQDLITRDYQRAKSFGFVPYVSTIGLDQIYEANP
;
A
#
# COMPACT_ATOMS: atom_id res chain seq x y z
N MET A 1 -44.81 15.88 20.11
CA MET A 1 -44.52 15.89 18.66
C MET A 1 -43.61 17.04 18.17
N LYS A 2 -42.95 17.84 19.03
CA LYS A 2 -41.98 18.88 18.60
C LYS A 2 -40.49 18.49 18.71
N ASN A 3 -40.16 17.38 19.39
CA ASN A 3 -38.77 16.95 19.59
C ASN A 3 -38.26 15.93 18.56
N THR A 4 -39.13 15.23 17.84
CA THR A 4 -38.75 14.23 16.83
C THR A 4 -38.40 14.85 15.46
N VAL A 5 -38.86 16.08 15.19
CA VAL A 5 -38.64 16.75 13.89
C VAL A 5 -37.28 17.46 13.83
N LYS A 6 -36.71 17.88 14.98
CA LYS A 6 -35.38 18.51 15.04
C LYS A 6 -34.22 17.52 14.88
N SER A 7 -34.38 16.25 15.26
CA SER A 7 -33.32 15.24 15.08
C SER A 7 -33.24 14.71 13.66
N ALA A 8 -34.39 14.61 12.96
CA ALA A 8 -34.44 14.27 11.54
C ALA A 8 -33.78 15.36 10.68
N ALA A 9 -34.10 16.64 10.91
CA ALA A 9 -33.53 17.74 10.16
C ALA A 9 -32.00 17.89 10.34
N LYS A 10 -31.45 17.58 11.52
CA LYS A 10 -29.99 17.55 11.75
C LYS A 10 -29.29 16.38 11.05
N ARG A 11 -29.92 15.20 10.99
CA ARG A 11 -29.36 14.05 10.26
C ARG A 11 -29.36 14.31 8.76
N THR A 12 -30.44 14.85 8.18
CA THR A 12 -30.51 15.15 6.75
C THR A 12 -29.54 16.27 6.34
N ALA A 13 -29.33 17.29 7.17
CA ALA A 13 -28.34 18.34 6.90
C ALA A 13 -26.89 17.83 6.95
N MET A 14 -26.60 16.86 7.83
CA MET A 14 -25.26 16.25 7.94
C MET A 14 -24.99 15.28 6.78
N THR A 15 -26.01 14.55 6.30
CA THR A 15 -25.90 13.73 5.08
C THR A 15 -25.76 14.60 3.84
N LEU A 16 -26.49 15.72 3.73
CA LEU A 16 -26.39 16.63 2.58
C LEU A 16 -25.03 17.36 2.54
N ALA A 17 -24.47 17.74 3.69
CA ALA A 17 -23.12 18.32 3.77
C ALA A 17 -22.01 17.31 3.40
N LEU A 18 -22.17 16.03 3.78
CA LEU A 18 -21.25 14.97 3.38
C LEU A 18 -21.34 14.68 1.87
N THR A 19 -22.56 14.75 1.31
CA THR A 19 -22.79 14.55 -0.14
C THR A 19 -22.28 15.73 -0.98
N LEU A 20 -22.38 16.97 -0.46
CA LEU A 20 -21.86 18.17 -1.14
C LEU A 20 -20.33 18.30 -1.07
N LEU A 21 -19.68 17.78 -0.01
CA LEU A 21 -18.21 17.66 0.00
C LEU A 21 -17.70 16.61 -0.99
N THR A 22 -18.42 15.50 -1.18
CA THR A 22 -18.05 14.48 -2.18
C THR A 22 -18.29 14.93 -3.63
N VAL A 23 -19.29 15.79 -3.87
CA VAL A 23 -19.59 16.30 -5.22
C VAL A 23 -18.64 17.42 -5.64
N GLY A 24 -18.11 18.22 -4.69
CA GLY A 24 -17.10 19.24 -4.95
C GLY A 24 -15.72 18.71 -5.35
N LEU A 25 -15.42 17.44 -5.06
CA LEU A 25 -14.18 16.76 -5.47
C LEU A 25 -14.33 15.98 -6.78
N ALA A 26 -15.56 15.74 -7.24
CA ALA A 26 -15.84 14.93 -8.42
C ALA A 26 -15.86 15.71 -9.75
N GLN A 27 -15.81 17.05 -9.72
CA GLN A 27 -15.92 17.89 -10.93
C GLN A 27 -14.60 18.36 -11.55
N SER A 28 -13.43 17.87 -11.10
CA SER A 28 -12.16 18.01 -11.85
C SER A 28 -11.64 16.70 -12.45
N ALA A 29 -12.40 15.61 -12.33
CA ALA A 29 -12.03 14.26 -12.80
C ALA A 29 -12.10 14.09 -14.34
N SER A 30 -11.73 15.11 -15.12
CA SER A 30 -11.74 15.05 -16.59
C SER A 30 -10.39 15.32 -17.27
N LYS A 31 -9.27 15.36 -16.54
CA LYS A 31 -7.90 15.26 -17.11
C LYS A 31 -7.01 14.51 -16.11
N GLY A 32 -6.60 13.28 -16.43
CA GLY A 32 -5.80 12.41 -15.55
C GLY A 32 -4.40 12.95 -15.26
N GLY A 33 -4.27 13.76 -14.21
CA GLY A 33 -3.01 14.32 -13.73
C GLY A 33 -2.88 14.27 -12.20
N VAL A 34 -1.72 14.66 -11.68
CA VAL A 34 -1.46 14.73 -10.24
C VAL A 34 -2.34 15.81 -9.61
N PRO A 35 -3.09 15.52 -8.54
CA PRO A 35 -3.88 16.54 -7.86
C PRO A 35 -2.96 17.52 -7.13
N GLU A 36 -3.34 18.81 -7.11
CA GLU A 36 -2.58 19.87 -6.43
C GLU A 36 -2.36 19.57 -4.94
N THR A 37 -3.31 18.88 -4.31
CA THR A 37 -3.24 18.47 -2.91
C THR A 37 -2.11 17.48 -2.61
N SER A 38 -1.56 16.82 -3.63
CA SER A 38 -0.45 15.88 -3.52
C SER A 38 0.88 16.48 -3.99
N VAL A 39 0.97 17.81 -4.16
CA VAL A 39 2.20 18.50 -4.55
C VAL A 39 2.58 19.54 -3.50
N ALA A 40 3.75 19.34 -2.91
CA ALA A 40 4.43 20.28 -2.06
C ALA A 40 5.62 20.94 -2.77
N GLN A 41 6.11 22.04 -2.22
CA GLN A 41 7.29 22.73 -2.73
C GLN A 41 8.31 23.04 -1.64
N ALA A 42 9.57 22.80 -1.97
CA ALA A 42 10.71 23.32 -1.24
C ALA A 42 11.13 24.62 -1.92
N VAL A 43 11.10 25.73 -1.18
CA VAL A 43 11.45 27.06 -1.71
C VAL A 43 12.89 27.41 -1.29
N LYS A 44 13.68 27.98 -2.19
CA LYS A 44 15.06 28.38 -1.93
C LYS A 44 15.10 29.43 -0.81
N ARG A 45 15.60 29.04 0.36
CA ARG A 45 15.75 29.89 1.56
C ARG A 45 16.61 29.17 2.60
N THR A 46 17.61 29.86 3.13
CA THR A 46 18.39 29.39 4.27
C THR A 46 17.61 29.64 5.56
N ILE A 47 17.50 28.60 6.40
CA ILE A 47 16.82 28.65 7.69
C ILE A 47 17.84 28.42 8.80
N THR A 48 17.76 29.23 9.86
CA THR A 48 18.50 28.99 11.11
C THR A 48 17.59 28.26 12.09
N LEU A 49 17.88 26.98 12.35
CA LEU A 49 17.10 26.19 13.33
C LEU A 49 17.13 26.85 14.70
N GLY A 50 16.01 26.84 15.41
CA GLY A 50 15.93 27.45 16.73
C GLY A 50 15.80 28.97 16.71
N GLY A 51 15.78 29.61 15.53
CA GLY A 51 15.51 31.04 15.34
C GLY A 51 14.03 31.44 15.36
N ASP A 52 13.74 32.73 15.11
CA ASP A 52 12.36 33.24 15.02
C ASP A 52 11.59 32.55 13.88
N LEU A 53 10.38 32.05 14.16
CA LEU A 53 9.54 31.37 13.19
C LEU A 53 9.11 32.26 12.02
N LYS A 54 9.21 33.58 12.13
CA LYS A 54 8.98 34.52 11.02
C LYS A 54 9.86 34.24 9.79
N GLN A 55 10.99 33.56 9.94
CA GLN A 55 11.81 33.13 8.79
C GLN A 55 11.06 32.19 7.83
N TRP A 56 10.00 31.53 8.31
CA TRP A 56 9.12 30.67 7.53
C TRP A 56 7.95 31.43 6.87
N ASP A 57 7.76 32.71 7.18
CA ASP A 57 6.66 33.50 6.65
C ASP A 57 6.72 33.58 5.11
N GLY A 58 5.55 33.46 4.47
CA GLY A 58 5.41 33.42 3.02
C GLY A 58 5.83 32.09 2.37
N LEU A 59 6.28 31.10 3.13
CA LEU A 59 6.42 29.74 2.61
C LEU A 59 5.07 29.02 2.62
N PRO A 60 4.76 28.20 1.60
CA PRO A 60 3.54 27.39 1.57
C PRO A 60 3.43 26.45 2.77
N GLN A 61 2.21 26.27 3.25
CA GLN A 61 1.88 25.39 4.36
C GLN A 61 1.01 24.23 3.87
N TYR A 62 1.46 23.01 4.12
CA TYR A 62 0.80 21.78 3.70
C TYR A 62 0.11 21.15 4.90
N LYS A 63 -1.21 21.00 4.80
CA LYS A 63 -2.06 20.57 5.92
C LYS A 63 -1.93 19.07 6.17
N VAL A 64 -1.70 18.71 7.43
CA VAL A 64 -1.67 17.33 7.95
C VAL A 64 -2.85 17.20 8.91
N ILE A 65 -4.02 16.89 8.35
CA ILE A 65 -5.31 17.09 9.03
C ILE A 65 -6.28 15.92 8.91
N LEU A 66 -5.99 14.92 8.07
CA LEU A 66 -6.80 13.71 7.91
C LEU A 66 -5.99 12.51 8.38
N SER A 67 -6.65 11.59 9.10
CA SER A 67 -6.05 10.34 9.58
C SER A 67 -5.57 9.45 8.43
N ASN A 68 -4.60 8.60 8.71
CA ASN A 68 -4.09 7.57 7.81
C ASN A 68 -5.07 6.40 7.55
N GLY A 69 -6.23 6.39 8.20
CA GLY A 69 -7.27 5.38 7.98
C GLY A 69 -7.99 5.56 6.65
N VAL A 70 -8.76 4.54 6.25
CA VAL A 70 -9.56 4.57 5.02
C VAL A 70 -11.02 4.17 5.34
N PRO A 71 -12.01 5.07 5.20
CA PRO A 71 -11.86 6.45 4.75
C PRO A 71 -11.09 7.30 5.78
N SER A 72 -10.30 8.25 5.29
CA SER A 72 -9.59 9.19 6.14
C SER A 72 -10.58 10.15 6.79
N VAL A 73 -10.39 10.43 8.08
CA VAL A 73 -11.28 11.31 8.85
C VAL A 73 -10.50 12.49 9.42
N PRO A 74 -11.12 13.67 9.59
CA PRO A 74 -10.48 14.81 10.24
C PRO A 74 -9.99 14.47 11.64
N VAL A 75 -8.77 14.90 11.97
CA VAL A 75 -8.20 14.79 13.32
C VAL A 75 -8.44 16.06 14.13
N SER A 76 -8.45 15.92 15.45
CA SER A 76 -8.64 17.04 16.38
C SER A 76 -7.34 17.80 16.62
N ASN A 77 -6.21 17.11 16.57
CA ASN A 77 -4.86 17.66 16.80
C ASN A 77 -4.14 17.83 15.46
N SER A 78 -4.64 18.80 14.71
CA SER A 78 -4.26 19.05 13.32
C SER A 78 -2.91 19.77 13.22
N GLY A 79 -2.34 19.86 12.02
CA GLY A 79 -1.16 20.70 11.83
C GLY A 79 -0.82 20.96 10.39
N TYR A 80 0.40 21.44 10.19
CA TYR A 80 0.97 21.66 8.87
C TYR A 80 2.48 21.49 8.88
N TYR A 81 3.04 21.34 7.69
CA TYR A 81 4.48 21.47 7.49
C TYR A 81 4.79 22.46 6.37
N SER A 82 6.03 22.95 6.37
CA SER A 82 6.60 23.79 5.31
C SER A 82 8.01 23.30 4.98
N VAL A 83 8.47 23.52 3.74
CA VAL A 83 9.77 23.05 3.28
C VAL A 83 10.54 24.19 2.63
N ALA A 84 11.82 24.30 2.97
CA ALA A 84 12.77 25.20 2.33
C ALA A 84 14.06 24.44 2.00
N TYR A 85 14.93 25.02 1.18
CA TYR A 85 16.24 24.44 0.92
C TYR A 85 17.28 25.52 0.59
N ASP A 86 18.55 25.22 0.78
CA ASP A 86 19.66 25.96 0.20
C ASP A 86 20.65 25.02 -0.48
N ASP A 87 21.93 25.41 -0.62
CA ASP A 87 22.93 24.55 -1.24
C ASP A 87 23.44 23.45 -0.31
N GLN A 88 23.21 23.60 1.01
CA GLN A 88 23.72 22.69 2.02
C GLN A 88 22.64 21.82 2.65
N ASN A 89 21.40 22.30 2.80
CA ASN A 89 20.37 21.59 3.55
C ASN A 89 18.99 21.66 2.91
N LEU A 90 18.22 20.59 3.13
CA LEU A 90 16.76 20.62 3.09
C LEU A 90 16.26 20.95 4.50
N TYR A 91 15.43 21.99 4.58
CA TYR A 91 14.81 22.43 5.83
C TYR A 91 13.34 22.04 5.88
N VAL A 92 12.90 21.50 7.01
CA VAL A 92 11.50 21.13 7.22
C VAL A 92 11.00 21.73 8.53
N LEU A 93 9.86 22.41 8.49
CA LEU A 93 9.11 22.87 9.65
C LEU A 93 7.88 21.99 9.81
N GLY A 94 7.65 21.45 11.00
CA GLY A 94 6.36 20.90 11.42
C GLY A 94 5.75 21.73 12.55
N VAL A 95 4.48 22.10 12.43
CA VAL A 95 3.72 22.81 13.47
C VAL A 95 2.39 22.11 13.65
N PHE A 96 2.11 21.69 14.88
CA PHE A 96 0.94 20.86 15.13
C PHE A 96 0.31 21.17 16.47
N ASP A 97 -1.01 21.30 16.44
CA ASP A 97 -1.84 21.59 17.60
C ASP A 97 -1.87 20.36 18.51
N GLN A 98 -1.48 20.56 19.77
CA GLN A 98 -1.52 19.53 20.81
C GLN A 98 -1.32 20.20 22.17
N PRO A 99 -2.19 19.99 23.17
CA PRO A 99 -1.98 20.50 24.52
C PRO A 99 -0.68 19.95 25.12
N LYS A 100 0.15 20.82 25.71
CA LYS A 100 1.48 20.48 26.23
C LYS A 100 1.52 19.25 27.14
N ASP A 101 0.53 19.11 28.01
CA ASP A 101 0.40 18.02 28.99
C ASP A 101 0.00 16.67 28.36
N THR A 102 -0.34 16.67 27.08
CA THR A 102 -0.61 15.46 26.30
C THR A 102 0.58 15.00 25.47
N VAL A 103 1.64 15.81 25.38
CA VAL A 103 2.82 15.56 24.54
C VAL A 103 3.70 14.48 25.16
N LYS A 104 3.96 13.41 24.40
CA LYS A 104 4.85 12.32 24.75
C LYS A 104 6.14 12.42 23.95
N ALA A 105 7.22 12.81 24.61
CA ALA A 105 8.54 13.02 24.00
C ALA A 105 9.66 12.63 24.98
N VAL A 106 9.68 11.36 25.39
CA VAL A 106 10.54 10.87 26.49
C VAL A 106 11.60 9.88 26.04
N LEU A 107 11.46 9.33 24.84
CA LEU A 107 12.38 8.32 24.32
C LEU A 107 13.72 8.94 23.93
N LYS A 108 14.76 8.11 24.01
CA LYS A 108 16.13 8.44 23.59
C LYS A 108 16.36 8.01 22.14
N THR A 109 17.38 8.58 21.51
CA THR A 109 17.75 8.34 20.10
C THR A 109 17.89 6.87 19.71
N ASP A 110 18.29 6.01 20.63
CA ASP A 110 18.53 4.57 20.42
C ASP A 110 17.31 3.68 20.71
N ALA A 111 16.15 4.26 21.05
CA ALA A 111 14.92 3.51 21.24
C ALA A 111 14.47 2.84 19.93
N GLY A 112 14.34 1.51 19.94
CA GLY A 112 13.87 0.74 18.79
C GLY A 112 12.36 0.84 18.52
N GLU A 113 11.59 1.34 19.49
CA GLU A 113 10.14 1.53 19.40
C GLU A 113 9.79 3.02 19.49
N TRP A 114 10.34 3.83 18.59
CA TRP A 114 10.15 5.28 18.62
C TRP A 114 8.68 5.70 18.51
N TRP A 115 7.85 4.87 17.87
CA TRP A 115 6.39 5.03 17.79
C TRP A 115 5.68 4.97 19.14
N ASN A 116 6.39 4.73 20.25
CA ASN A 116 5.84 4.93 21.58
C ASN A 116 5.85 6.40 22.02
N ASP A 117 6.57 7.30 21.37
CA ASP A 117 6.44 8.77 21.56
C ASP A 117 5.43 9.35 20.54
N ASP A 118 5.02 10.61 20.74
CA ASP A 118 4.51 11.40 19.62
C ASP A 118 5.68 11.66 18.67
N VAL A 119 5.45 11.54 17.36
CA VAL A 119 6.52 11.57 16.35
C VAL A 119 6.04 12.32 15.12
N MET A 120 6.93 13.10 14.49
CA MET A 120 6.81 13.45 13.08
C MET A 120 7.73 12.55 12.27
N GLU A 121 7.15 11.85 11.29
CA GLU A 121 7.87 10.98 10.36
C GLU A 121 7.91 11.63 8.97
N LEU A 122 9.05 11.52 8.32
CA LEU A 122 9.35 12.11 7.02
C LEU A 122 9.97 11.04 6.13
N PHE A 123 9.35 10.76 4.99
CA PHE A 123 9.87 9.82 4.01
C PHE A 123 10.17 10.55 2.70
N ILE A 124 11.39 10.39 2.19
CA ILE A 124 11.87 11.07 0.99
C ILE A 124 12.39 10.05 -0.02
N ARG A 125 11.99 10.21 -1.29
CA ARG A 125 12.57 9.50 -2.43
C ARG A 125 13.07 10.51 -3.45
N THR A 126 14.38 10.51 -3.69
CA THR A 126 15.06 11.53 -4.52
C THR A 126 14.92 11.25 -6.02
N GLN A 127 14.57 10.02 -6.37
CA GLN A 127 14.31 9.58 -7.74
C GLN A 127 12.92 8.91 -7.81
N PRO A 128 11.83 9.68 -7.63
CA PRO A 128 10.49 9.11 -7.43
C PRO A 128 9.91 8.37 -8.66
N PHE A 129 10.60 8.41 -9.80
CA PHE A 129 10.09 7.90 -11.07
C PHE A 129 10.81 6.63 -11.56
N VAL A 130 11.76 6.09 -10.78
CA VAL A 130 12.37 4.78 -11.08
C VAL A 130 11.48 3.65 -10.54
N SER A 131 11.66 2.42 -11.02
CA SER A 131 10.81 1.27 -10.67
C SER A 131 10.86 0.86 -9.19
N ALA A 132 11.99 1.09 -8.53
CA ALA A 132 12.22 0.79 -7.11
C ALA A 132 12.98 1.94 -6.44
N PRO A 133 12.30 3.06 -6.14
CA PRO A 133 12.97 4.22 -5.57
C PRO A 133 13.48 3.91 -4.16
N GLN A 134 14.75 4.23 -3.90
CA GLN A 134 15.28 4.19 -2.53
C GLN A 134 14.62 5.29 -1.69
N GLU A 135 14.36 4.94 -0.44
CA GLU A 135 13.64 5.76 0.51
C GLU A 135 14.51 6.09 1.71
N ALA A 136 14.50 7.35 2.12
CA ALA A 136 15.08 7.80 3.38
C ALA A 136 13.95 8.14 4.35
N HIS A 137 13.92 7.49 5.50
CA HIS A 137 12.91 7.67 6.55
C HIS A 137 13.52 8.33 7.80
N PHE A 138 13.04 9.51 8.16
CA PHE A 138 13.43 10.25 9.35
C PHE A 138 12.29 10.30 10.35
N SER A 139 12.56 9.94 11.61
CA SER A 139 11.59 10.00 12.71
C SER A 139 12.13 10.85 13.87
N ILE A 140 11.31 11.81 14.33
CA ILE A 140 11.69 12.82 15.32
C ILE A 140 10.54 13.11 16.28
N ASN A 141 10.82 13.12 17.58
CA ASN A 141 9.82 13.48 18.59
C ASN A 141 9.73 15.01 18.83
N PRO A 142 8.69 15.50 19.52
CA PRO A 142 8.50 16.92 19.83
C PRO A 142 9.64 17.61 20.61
N ALA A 143 10.47 16.84 21.32
CA ALA A 143 11.65 17.36 22.02
C ALA A 143 12.86 17.57 21.08
N GLY A 144 12.72 17.19 19.80
CA GLY A 144 13.80 17.23 18.81
C GLY A 144 14.70 16.00 18.87
N THR A 145 14.35 14.96 19.63
CA THR A 145 15.10 13.69 19.62
C THR A 145 14.93 13.01 18.27
N ARG A 146 16.05 12.77 17.59
CA ARG A 146 16.12 12.01 16.35
C ARG A 146 16.25 10.54 16.69
N PHE A 147 15.48 9.68 16.06
CA PHE A 147 15.60 8.23 16.23
C PHE A 147 16.39 7.61 15.07
N LYS A 148 17.03 6.47 15.35
CA LYS A 148 17.72 5.68 14.33
C LYS A 148 16.68 4.85 13.56
N ALA A 149 16.67 4.99 12.24
CA ALA A 149 15.84 4.19 11.34
C ALA A 149 16.70 3.22 10.49
N TYR A 150 16.05 2.30 9.79
CA TYR A 150 16.72 1.28 8.97
C TYR A 150 17.42 1.82 7.71
N ASN A 151 16.94 2.94 7.14
CA ASN A 151 17.37 3.44 5.83
C ASN A 151 17.93 4.88 5.84
N ALA A 152 17.74 5.66 6.92
CA ALA A 152 18.28 7.01 7.05
C ALA A 152 19.25 7.15 8.23
N THR A 153 20.11 8.17 8.16
CA THR A 153 21.06 8.50 9.23
C THR A 153 20.43 9.38 10.29
N THR A 154 21.08 9.50 11.45
CA THR A 154 20.80 10.55 12.45
C THR A 154 21.66 11.80 12.25
N ASP A 155 22.38 11.88 11.13
CA ASP A 155 23.37 12.93 10.82
C ASP A 155 22.69 14.17 10.23
N TYR A 156 21.63 14.61 10.89
CA TYR A 156 20.89 15.83 10.59
C TYR A 156 20.62 16.59 11.89
N LYS A 157 20.25 17.87 11.78
CA LYS A 157 19.95 18.70 12.95
C LYS A 157 18.45 18.81 13.13
N SER A 158 18.01 18.86 14.38
CA SER A 158 16.62 19.06 14.76
C SER A 158 16.53 19.96 15.99
N VAL A 159 15.49 20.78 16.05
CA VAL A 159 15.13 21.59 17.22
C VAL A 159 13.63 21.45 17.45
N GLY A 160 13.26 20.94 18.63
CA GLY A 160 11.87 20.82 19.07
C GLY A 160 11.50 21.90 20.09
N ARG A 161 10.27 22.40 20.03
CA ARG A 161 9.68 23.34 21.00
C ARG A 161 8.29 22.87 21.38
N ILE A 162 8.09 22.59 22.66
CA ILE A 162 6.77 22.22 23.21
C ILE A 162 6.16 23.45 23.88
N GLU A 163 5.19 24.04 23.21
CA GLU A 163 4.43 25.22 23.65
C GLU A 163 3.09 24.78 24.27
N ASP A 164 2.32 25.71 24.84
CA ASP A 164 1.13 25.36 25.62
C ASP A 164 0.05 24.62 24.82
N LYS A 165 -0.12 24.96 23.54
CA LYS A 165 -1.20 24.44 22.67
C LYS A 165 -0.70 23.76 21.40
N ARG A 166 0.61 23.69 21.20
CA ARG A 166 1.21 23.12 20.01
C ARG A 166 2.63 22.70 20.31
N TRP A 167 3.21 21.94 19.40
CA TRP A 167 4.65 21.85 19.31
C TRP A 167 5.14 22.13 17.90
N VAL A 168 6.39 22.58 17.87
CA VAL A 168 7.09 23.00 16.66
C VAL A 168 8.36 22.17 16.54
N LEU A 169 8.63 21.71 15.33
CA LEU A 169 9.83 20.97 15.01
C LEU A 169 10.49 21.56 13.77
N GLU A 170 11.76 21.91 13.86
CA GLU A 170 12.57 22.39 12.74
C GLU A 170 13.69 21.39 12.47
N LEU A 171 13.86 20.98 11.21
CA LEU A 171 14.88 20.05 10.74
C LEU A 171 15.80 20.72 9.73
N ALA A 172 17.09 20.38 9.74
CA ALA A 172 18.04 20.67 8.67
C ALA A 172 18.75 19.37 8.28
N ILE A 173 18.38 18.84 7.13
CA ILE A 173 18.85 17.57 6.59
C ILE A 173 19.92 17.85 5.54
N PRO A 174 21.16 17.38 5.72
CA PRO A 174 22.24 17.70 4.79
C PRO A 174 22.01 17.16 3.37
N LEU A 175 22.17 18.05 2.40
CA LEU A 175 22.28 17.73 0.98
C LEU A 175 23.73 17.40 0.63
N ASN A 176 23.96 16.88 -0.57
CA ASN A 176 25.27 16.45 -1.05
C ASN A 176 25.86 15.30 -0.21
N THR A 177 25.00 14.40 0.26
CA THR A 177 25.37 13.19 1.00
C THR A 177 24.99 11.94 0.21
N ALA A 178 25.36 10.77 0.72
CA ALA A 178 24.92 9.49 0.17
C ALA A 178 23.40 9.29 0.27
N ILE A 179 22.73 9.99 1.20
CA ILE A 179 21.28 9.87 1.43
C ILE A 179 20.51 10.85 0.56
N LEU A 180 20.87 12.14 0.60
CA LEU A 180 20.23 13.19 -0.19
C LEU A 180 21.25 13.84 -1.14
N PRO A 181 21.02 13.81 -2.46
CA PRO A 181 21.90 14.45 -3.43
C PRO A 181 21.76 15.98 -3.36
N ALA A 182 22.54 16.70 -4.17
CA ALA A 182 22.32 18.12 -4.42
C ALA A 182 20.88 18.35 -4.95
N ALA A 183 20.25 19.45 -4.55
CA ALA A 183 18.94 19.86 -5.03
C ALA A 183 18.98 21.24 -5.69
N LYS A 184 18.27 21.41 -6.79
CA LYS A 184 18.11 22.68 -7.51
C LYS A 184 16.67 22.92 -7.93
N ALA A 185 16.33 24.17 -8.24
CA ALA A 185 15.01 24.50 -8.75
C ALA A 185 14.67 23.67 -10.01
N GLY A 186 13.44 23.17 -10.07
CA GLY A 186 12.97 22.25 -11.09
C GLY A 186 13.21 20.77 -10.80
N ASP A 187 13.98 20.40 -9.77
CA ASP A 187 14.03 19.01 -9.30
C ASP A 187 12.68 18.61 -8.68
N ILE A 188 12.35 17.31 -8.76
CA ILE A 188 11.13 16.74 -8.18
C ILE A 188 11.49 15.48 -7.43
N TRP A 189 11.21 15.46 -6.13
CA TRP A 189 11.32 14.29 -5.26
C TRP A 189 9.92 13.80 -4.87
N ALA A 190 9.82 12.63 -4.26
CA ALA A 190 8.62 12.24 -3.54
C ALA A 190 8.78 12.44 -2.05
N LEU A 191 7.68 12.82 -1.41
CA LEU A 191 7.61 13.20 -0.02
C LEU A 191 6.35 12.60 0.61
N LYS A 192 6.51 12.08 1.83
CA LYS A 192 5.43 11.74 2.74
C LYS A 192 5.76 12.33 4.11
N VAL A 193 4.78 12.97 4.73
CA VAL A 193 4.90 13.56 6.06
C VAL A 193 3.78 13.02 6.93
N GLY A 194 4.15 12.32 7.99
CA GLY A 194 3.21 11.77 8.95
C GLY A 194 3.44 12.36 10.34
N ARG A 195 2.37 12.35 11.14
CA ARG A 195 2.41 12.73 12.55
C ARG A 195 1.67 11.69 13.36
N GLU A 196 2.29 11.21 14.42
CA GLU A 196 1.65 10.36 15.42
C GLU A 196 1.32 11.14 16.68
N HIS A 197 0.10 11.00 17.17
CA HIS A 197 -0.32 11.42 18.49
C HIS A 197 -0.82 10.23 19.31
N GLN A 198 0.04 9.69 20.18
CA GLN A 198 -0.20 8.42 20.86
C GLN A 198 -1.36 8.50 21.85
N LYS A 199 -1.46 9.59 22.63
CA LYS A 199 -2.52 9.73 23.64
C LYS A 199 -3.91 9.85 23.01
N ALA A 200 -4.02 10.46 21.83
CA ALA A 200 -5.28 10.59 21.11
C ALA A 200 -5.57 9.45 20.12
N ALA A 201 -4.58 8.59 19.85
CA ALA A 201 -4.61 7.62 18.75
C ALA A 201 -4.93 8.28 17.40
N GLU A 202 -4.35 9.46 17.15
CA GLU A 202 -4.51 10.22 15.91
C GLU A 202 -3.21 10.13 15.09
N TYR A 203 -3.32 9.68 13.83
CA TYR A 203 -2.18 9.42 12.95
C TYR A 203 -2.35 10.14 11.60
N PRO A 204 -2.41 11.49 11.57
CA PRO A 204 -2.60 12.20 10.31
C PRO A 204 -1.38 12.12 9.38
N ILE A 205 -1.64 12.14 8.08
CA ILE A 205 -0.62 11.94 7.04
C ILE A 205 -0.84 12.85 5.83
N TRP A 206 0.25 13.25 5.19
CA TRP A 206 0.28 13.90 3.88
C TRP A 206 1.21 13.14 2.91
N PRO A 207 0.80 12.95 1.63
CA PRO A 207 -0.56 13.19 1.16
C PRO A 207 -1.54 12.19 1.81
N VAL A 208 -2.81 12.55 1.76
CA VAL A 208 -3.87 11.72 2.33
C VAL A 208 -4.07 10.49 1.44
N GLY A 209 -4.18 9.33 2.06
CA GLY A 209 -4.49 8.08 1.37
C GLY A 209 -3.48 7.00 1.70
N GLY A 210 -3.63 6.39 2.86
CA GLY A 210 -2.88 5.20 3.25
C GLY A 210 -2.02 5.35 4.48
N ASP A 211 -1.39 4.26 4.88
CA ASP A 211 -0.58 4.22 6.09
C ASP A 211 0.85 4.79 5.90
N PHE A 212 1.58 4.90 7.01
CA PHE A 212 2.93 5.44 7.03
C PHE A 212 3.90 4.58 6.21
N ASN A 213 3.70 3.27 6.19
CA ASN A 213 4.56 2.30 5.50
C ASN A 213 4.14 2.03 4.05
N SER A 214 3.04 2.63 3.59
CA SER A 214 2.49 2.40 2.27
C SER A 214 3.50 2.81 1.20
N PRO A 215 4.03 1.87 0.40
CA PRO A 215 5.11 2.14 -0.53
C PRO A 215 4.63 2.99 -1.71
N ASN A 216 3.32 3.12 -1.90
CA ASN A 216 2.68 3.78 -3.03
C ASN A 216 1.92 5.06 -2.67
N ASN A 217 1.85 5.41 -1.38
CA ASN A 217 1.25 6.67 -0.92
C ASN A 217 2.32 7.77 -0.82
N TYR A 218 2.61 8.48 -1.90
CA TYR A 218 3.59 9.57 -1.90
C TYR A 218 3.06 10.80 -2.61
N GLY A 219 3.36 11.96 -2.03
CA GLY A 219 3.21 13.25 -2.70
C GLY A 219 4.49 13.59 -3.44
N TYR A 220 4.48 14.70 -4.16
CA TYR A 220 5.66 15.21 -4.85
C TYR A 220 6.17 16.47 -4.16
N LEU A 221 7.50 16.59 -4.02
CA LEU A 221 8.17 17.78 -3.54
C LEU A 221 8.92 18.44 -4.71
N ALA A 222 8.40 19.56 -5.17
CA ALA A 222 9.00 20.37 -6.24
C ALA A 222 9.96 21.42 -5.65
N PHE A 223 11.18 21.50 -6.19
CA PHE A 223 12.15 22.51 -5.76
C PHE A 223 11.97 23.79 -6.57
N THR A 224 11.94 24.95 -5.91
CA THR A 224 11.59 26.24 -6.52
C THR A 224 12.46 27.38 -5.98
N GLU A 225 12.79 28.37 -6.82
CA GLU A 225 13.52 29.56 -6.35
C GLU A 225 12.65 30.50 -5.50
N LYS A 226 11.35 30.55 -5.81
CA LYS A 226 10.33 31.37 -5.14
C LYS A 226 9.02 30.58 -5.08
N PRO A 227 8.10 30.92 -4.17
CA PRO A 227 6.80 30.26 -4.13
C PRO A 227 6.11 30.29 -5.50
N ALA A 228 5.70 29.12 -5.97
CA ALA A 228 5.01 28.91 -7.24
C ALA A 228 3.57 28.45 -7.01
N GLU A 229 2.70 28.74 -7.99
CA GLU A 229 1.29 28.36 -7.97
C GLU A 229 1.11 26.83 -7.94
N PRO A 230 0.26 26.27 -7.06
CA PRO A 230 0.05 24.83 -6.94
C PRO A 230 -0.34 24.15 -8.25
N SER A 231 -1.20 24.77 -9.06
CA SER A 231 -1.65 24.26 -10.35
C SER A 231 -0.52 24.12 -11.38
N ALA A 232 0.42 25.07 -11.39
CA ALA A 232 1.59 25.03 -12.26
C ALA A 232 2.55 23.91 -11.83
N LEU A 233 2.74 23.71 -10.52
CA LEU A 233 3.55 22.62 -9.99
C LEU A 233 2.91 21.26 -10.30
N ALA A 234 1.60 21.09 -10.09
CA ALA A 234 0.87 19.88 -10.43
C ALA A 234 0.96 19.55 -11.93
N THR A 235 0.87 20.56 -12.78
CA THR A 235 1.06 20.41 -14.24
C THR A 235 2.49 19.95 -14.55
N ALA A 236 3.51 20.60 -13.99
CA ALA A 236 4.91 20.24 -14.22
C ALA A 236 5.23 18.81 -13.73
N VAL A 237 4.72 18.41 -12.57
CA VAL A 237 4.83 17.03 -12.07
C VAL A 237 4.11 16.07 -13.03
N THR A 238 2.89 16.39 -13.45
CA THR A 238 2.11 15.56 -14.39
C THR A 238 2.84 15.39 -15.73
N GLU A 239 3.46 16.45 -16.26
CA GLU A 239 4.26 16.37 -17.48
C GLU A 239 5.52 15.51 -17.31
N LYS A 240 6.19 15.63 -16.15
CA LYS A 240 7.29 14.71 -15.82
C LYS A 240 6.79 13.28 -15.65
N LEU A 241 5.58 13.06 -15.15
CA LEU A 241 4.94 11.75 -15.11
C LEU A 241 4.50 11.22 -16.50
N GLY A 242 4.19 12.12 -17.43
CA GLY A 242 3.97 11.76 -18.83
C GLY A 242 5.28 11.39 -19.57
N LYS A 243 6.43 11.86 -19.06
CA LYS A 243 7.78 11.58 -19.59
C LYS A 243 8.57 10.57 -18.75
N SER A 244 8.07 10.21 -17.58
CA SER A 244 8.67 9.31 -16.61
C SER A 244 7.54 8.56 -15.94
N PRO A 245 7.55 7.23 -15.92
CA PRO A 245 6.35 6.42 -15.85
C PRO A 245 5.34 6.86 -14.75
N ALA A 246 4.33 7.69 -15.06
CA ALA A 246 2.96 7.35 -14.69
C ALA A 246 2.71 6.04 -15.43
N GLY A 247 3.19 4.94 -14.85
CA GLY A 247 3.93 4.01 -15.68
C GLY A 247 3.17 3.41 -16.83
N THR A 248 3.91 2.99 -17.85
CA THR A 248 3.40 2.37 -19.07
C THR A 248 2.13 1.59 -18.75
N PRO A 249 1.03 1.86 -19.47
CA PRO A 249 -0.23 1.14 -19.29
C PRO A 249 0.07 -0.34 -19.08
N LEU A 250 -0.47 -0.89 -18.00
CA LEU A 250 -0.28 -2.28 -17.64
C LEU A 250 -1.30 -3.08 -18.42
N GLU A 251 -0.80 -4.01 -19.24
CA GLU A 251 -1.66 -4.94 -19.97
C GLU A 251 -2.04 -6.11 -19.06
N SER A 252 -3.34 -6.32 -18.91
CA SER A 252 -3.90 -7.44 -18.17
C SER A 252 -4.67 -8.37 -19.09
N ARG A 253 -4.27 -9.64 -19.13
CA ARG A 253 -4.97 -10.75 -19.82
C ARG A 253 -6.30 -11.13 -19.15
N VAL A 254 -6.62 -10.50 -18.02
CA VAL A 254 -7.90 -10.61 -17.33
C VAL A 254 -8.57 -9.24 -17.20
N SER A 255 -8.28 -8.32 -18.12
CA SER A 255 -8.89 -6.98 -18.12
C SER A 255 -10.41 -6.99 -18.25
N ASP A 256 -10.96 -8.08 -18.80
CA ASP A 256 -12.36 -8.34 -19.11
C ASP A 256 -13.15 -9.02 -17.99
N ILE A 257 -12.51 -9.51 -16.92
CA ILE A 257 -13.24 -10.20 -15.84
C ILE A 257 -14.10 -9.21 -15.04
N GLY A 258 -15.31 -9.65 -14.69
CA GLY A 258 -16.18 -9.00 -13.71
C GLY A 258 -16.34 -9.81 -12.42
N SER A 259 -15.88 -11.07 -12.41
CA SER A 259 -16.06 -12.01 -11.31
C SER A 259 -14.90 -13.00 -11.21
N TYR A 260 -14.61 -13.45 -9.99
CA TYR A 260 -13.69 -14.56 -9.76
C TYR A 260 -14.09 -15.38 -8.53
N GLY A 261 -13.63 -16.63 -8.48
CA GLY A 261 -13.83 -17.52 -7.34
C GLY A 261 -12.55 -18.25 -6.94
N VAL A 262 -12.45 -18.62 -5.67
CA VAL A 262 -11.31 -19.38 -5.13
C VAL A 262 -11.81 -20.64 -4.42
N TYR A 263 -11.19 -21.77 -4.73
CA TYR A 263 -11.57 -23.06 -4.16
C TYR A 263 -10.42 -24.04 -4.01
N TYR A 264 -10.12 -24.42 -2.77
CA TYR A 264 -9.06 -25.35 -2.38
C TYR A 264 -9.63 -26.66 -1.78
N GLY A 265 -10.95 -26.83 -1.80
CA GLY A 265 -11.61 -28.04 -1.33
C GLY A 265 -11.51 -29.22 -2.31
N LYS A 266 -12.32 -30.25 -2.08
CA LYS A 266 -12.35 -31.50 -2.86
C LYS A 266 -13.74 -31.91 -3.37
N LYS A 267 -14.78 -31.13 -3.05
CA LYS A 267 -16.17 -31.48 -3.38
C LYS A 267 -16.45 -31.11 -4.83
N ALA A 268 -16.83 -32.10 -5.64
CA ALA A 268 -17.16 -31.88 -7.05
C ALA A 268 -18.32 -30.90 -7.25
N ALA A 269 -19.30 -30.87 -6.33
CA ALA A 269 -20.41 -29.93 -6.38
C ALA A 269 -19.96 -28.46 -6.25
N ASP A 270 -18.95 -28.17 -5.43
CA ASP A 270 -18.41 -26.82 -5.34
C ASP A 270 -17.57 -26.47 -6.58
N VAL A 271 -16.80 -27.43 -7.14
CA VAL A 271 -16.10 -27.22 -8.42
C VAL A 271 -17.06 -26.79 -9.53
N GLN A 272 -18.27 -27.34 -9.59
CA GLN A 272 -19.28 -26.92 -10.58
C GLN A 272 -19.73 -25.46 -10.39
N LYS A 273 -19.75 -24.94 -9.15
CA LYS A 273 -20.12 -23.53 -8.90
C LYS A 273 -19.10 -22.54 -9.49
N LEU A 274 -17.88 -22.98 -9.81
CA LEU A 274 -16.88 -22.16 -10.48
C LEU A 274 -17.32 -21.73 -11.90
N LEU A 275 -18.30 -22.42 -12.51
CA LEU A 275 -18.91 -22.02 -13.78
C LEU A 275 -19.58 -20.64 -13.74
N ASN A 276 -19.87 -20.12 -12.54
CA ASN A 276 -20.48 -18.79 -12.38
C ASN A 276 -19.46 -17.64 -12.42
N TYR A 277 -18.18 -17.94 -12.67
CA TYR A 277 -17.08 -16.98 -12.58
C TYR A 277 -16.25 -16.92 -13.86
N ASP A 278 -15.74 -15.73 -14.18
CA ASP A 278 -14.85 -15.52 -15.34
C ASP A 278 -13.43 -16.08 -15.11
N LEU A 279 -13.02 -16.12 -13.83
CA LEU A 279 -11.73 -16.60 -13.36
C LEU A 279 -11.90 -17.48 -12.12
N ALA A 280 -11.22 -18.62 -12.08
CA ALA A 280 -11.14 -19.50 -10.92
C ALA A 280 -9.69 -19.69 -10.48
N ILE A 281 -9.45 -19.60 -9.18
CA ILE A 281 -8.16 -19.92 -8.55
C ILE A 281 -8.33 -21.21 -7.74
N VAL A 282 -7.51 -22.22 -8.02
CA VAL A 282 -7.64 -23.55 -7.37
C VAL A 282 -6.31 -24.11 -6.91
N GLN A 283 -6.34 -25.02 -5.94
CA GLN A 283 -5.16 -25.82 -5.59
C GLN A 283 -4.88 -26.86 -6.69
N PRO A 284 -3.60 -27.14 -7.00
CA PRO A 284 -3.24 -28.26 -7.86
C PRO A 284 -3.84 -29.57 -7.33
N GLY A 285 -4.66 -30.23 -8.13
CA GLY A 285 -5.35 -31.48 -7.76
C GLY A 285 -6.78 -31.32 -7.24
N THR A 286 -7.27 -30.09 -7.02
CA THR A 286 -8.70 -29.85 -6.70
C THR A 286 -9.62 -30.16 -7.88
N VAL A 287 -9.16 -29.91 -9.12
CA VAL A 287 -9.91 -30.14 -10.35
C VAL A 287 -9.33 -31.30 -11.14
N THR A 288 -10.19 -32.20 -11.62
CA THR A 288 -9.83 -33.24 -12.60
C THR A 288 -9.72 -32.64 -14.00
N ALA A 289 -9.06 -33.35 -14.93
CA ALA A 289 -8.97 -32.90 -16.33
C ALA A 289 -10.36 -32.70 -16.99
N ALA A 290 -11.34 -33.54 -16.65
CA ALA A 290 -12.70 -33.40 -17.15
C ALA A 290 -13.40 -32.16 -16.59
N GLN A 291 -13.20 -31.85 -15.30
CA GLN A 291 -13.74 -30.64 -14.69
C GLN A 291 -13.05 -29.38 -15.22
N LEU A 292 -11.74 -29.41 -15.41
CA LEU A 292 -10.99 -28.32 -16.01
C LEU A 292 -11.51 -28.01 -17.42
N LYS A 293 -11.71 -29.05 -18.24
CA LYS A 293 -12.33 -28.89 -19.57
C LYS A 293 -13.74 -28.28 -19.47
N MET A 294 -14.57 -28.75 -18.55
CA MET A 294 -15.92 -28.22 -18.34
C MET A 294 -15.91 -26.73 -17.97
N LEU A 295 -14.96 -26.28 -17.16
CA LEU A 295 -14.77 -24.86 -16.84
C LEU A 295 -14.37 -24.05 -18.09
N HIS A 296 -13.40 -24.54 -18.87
CA HIS A 296 -12.97 -23.87 -20.10
C HIS A 296 -14.07 -23.82 -21.17
N ASP A 297 -14.86 -24.88 -21.33
CA ASP A 297 -15.98 -24.93 -22.28
C ASP A 297 -17.05 -23.86 -21.96
N ASN A 298 -17.12 -23.42 -20.70
CA ASN A 298 -17.97 -22.34 -20.21
C ASN A 298 -17.29 -20.96 -20.21
N GLY A 299 -16.03 -20.88 -20.64
CA GLY A 299 -15.25 -19.64 -20.67
C GLY A 299 -14.61 -19.24 -19.34
N THR A 300 -14.71 -20.07 -18.30
CA THR A 300 -14.03 -19.83 -17.01
C THR A 300 -12.54 -20.12 -17.18
N ARG A 301 -11.69 -19.09 -17.02
CA ARG A 301 -10.23 -19.27 -16.95
C ARG A 301 -9.84 -19.86 -15.60
N VAL A 302 -8.91 -20.80 -15.57
CA VAL A 302 -8.49 -21.48 -14.34
C VAL A 302 -6.99 -21.33 -14.12
N VAL A 303 -6.61 -20.65 -13.03
CA VAL A 303 -5.21 -20.53 -12.59
C VAL A 303 -4.95 -21.40 -11.37
N ALA A 304 -3.75 -21.96 -11.32
CA ALA A 304 -3.35 -22.87 -10.26
C ALA A 304 -2.48 -22.17 -9.21
N TYR A 305 -2.77 -22.44 -7.94
CA TYR A 305 -1.99 -21.98 -6.80
C TYR A 305 -0.54 -22.48 -6.83
N MET A 306 0.39 -21.59 -6.57
CA MET A 306 1.81 -21.84 -6.38
C MET A 306 2.35 -20.94 -5.26
N THR A 307 3.01 -21.51 -4.25
CA THR A 307 3.80 -20.74 -3.29
C THR A 307 5.20 -20.51 -3.86
N ILE A 308 5.70 -19.26 -3.82
CA ILE A 308 7.04 -18.93 -4.36
C ILE A 308 8.02 -18.37 -3.33
N GLY A 309 7.54 -17.97 -2.14
CA GLY A 309 8.39 -17.55 -1.00
C GLY A 309 8.45 -18.58 0.14
N GLU A 310 7.59 -19.59 0.13
CA GLU A 310 7.54 -20.60 1.18
C GLU A 310 7.48 -22.03 0.64
N LEU A 311 8.03 -22.97 1.40
CA LEU A 311 7.83 -24.40 1.23
C LEU A 311 6.63 -24.86 2.06
N ASP A 312 5.55 -25.25 1.39
CA ASP A 312 4.38 -25.85 2.03
C ASP A 312 4.74 -27.16 2.75
N ARG A 313 4.10 -27.41 3.89
CA ARG A 313 4.33 -28.58 4.76
C ARG A 313 4.17 -29.93 4.04
N ASN A 314 3.32 -29.99 3.02
CA ASN A 314 2.99 -31.19 2.26
C ASN A 314 3.55 -31.13 0.82
N SER A 315 4.47 -30.20 0.54
CA SER A 315 5.05 -30.07 -0.79
C SER A 315 5.79 -31.34 -1.21
N ALA A 316 5.45 -31.86 -2.39
CA ALA A 316 6.19 -32.98 -3.00
C ALA A 316 7.65 -32.63 -3.30
N ALA A 317 8.00 -31.34 -3.38
CA ALA A 317 9.36 -30.87 -3.57
C ALA A 317 10.17 -30.78 -2.26
N ALA A 318 9.56 -31.01 -1.09
CA ALA A 318 10.27 -30.91 0.19
C ALA A 318 11.57 -31.75 0.25
N PRO A 319 11.64 -32.98 -0.30
CA PRO A 319 12.89 -33.77 -0.31
C PRO A 319 13.99 -33.18 -1.19
N THR A 320 13.67 -32.28 -2.12
CA THR A 320 14.64 -31.66 -3.05
C THR A 320 15.10 -30.28 -2.60
N VAL A 321 14.56 -29.76 -1.50
CA VAL A 321 14.94 -28.47 -0.94
C VAL A 321 16.15 -28.64 -0.03
N ASP A 322 17.22 -27.91 -0.33
CA ASP A 322 18.38 -27.84 0.56
C ASP A 322 17.99 -27.12 1.87
N PRO A 323 18.26 -27.71 3.04
CA PRO A 323 17.95 -27.08 4.32
C PRO A 323 18.57 -25.70 4.52
N SER A 324 19.70 -25.41 3.86
CA SER A 324 20.36 -24.08 3.91
C SER A 324 19.55 -22.96 3.26
N TRP A 325 18.55 -23.29 2.44
CA TRP A 325 17.65 -22.29 1.84
C TRP A 325 16.52 -21.86 2.78
N ILE A 326 16.31 -22.59 3.88
CA ILE A 326 15.23 -22.32 4.84
C ILE A 326 15.65 -21.18 5.78
N LEU A 327 14.83 -20.14 5.82
CA LEU A 327 15.08 -18.93 6.63
C LEU A 327 14.39 -18.99 8.00
N GLY A 328 13.30 -19.74 8.11
CA GLY A 328 12.47 -19.84 9.30
C GLY A 328 11.18 -20.59 9.05
N GLU A 329 10.26 -20.51 10.01
CA GLU A 329 8.96 -21.18 9.96
C GLU A 329 7.81 -20.17 10.09
N ASN A 330 6.79 -20.33 9.26
CA ASN A 330 5.53 -19.62 9.37
C ASN A 330 4.57 -20.45 10.25
N LYS A 331 4.45 -20.09 11.52
CA LYS A 331 3.69 -20.85 12.52
C LYS A 331 2.18 -20.94 12.24
N ASN A 332 1.62 -19.99 11.49
CA ASN A 332 0.19 -19.99 11.18
C ASN A 332 -0.17 -21.13 10.22
N TRP A 333 0.75 -21.47 9.31
CA TRP A 333 0.51 -22.45 8.24
C TRP A 333 1.36 -23.72 8.39
N GLY A 334 2.40 -23.69 9.22
CA GLY A 334 3.38 -24.78 9.37
C GLY A 334 4.28 -24.94 8.13
N SER A 335 4.34 -23.92 7.28
CA SER A 335 5.23 -23.82 6.13
C SER A 335 6.58 -23.20 6.53
N LYS A 336 7.57 -23.28 5.63
CA LYS A 336 8.91 -22.75 5.87
C LYS A 336 9.23 -21.61 4.91
N PHE A 337 9.70 -20.48 5.42
CA PHE A 337 10.20 -19.39 4.59
C PHE A 337 11.46 -19.83 3.82
N ILE A 338 11.51 -19.56 2.52
CA ILE A 338 12.62 -19.96 1.64
C ILE A 338 13.33 -18.71 1.09
N ASP A 339 14.65 -18.77 1.00
CA ASP A 339 15.42 -17.82 0.21
C ASP A 339 15.15 -18.04 -1.29
N ALA A 340 14.24 -17.23 -1.83
CA ALA A 340 13.84 -17.30 -3.24
C ALA A 340 14.97 -16.95 -4.23
N SER A 341 16.11 -16.45 -3.74
CA SER A 341 17.29 -16.18 -4.56
C SER A 341 18.05 -17.45 -4.96
N GLN A 342 17.76 -18.58 -4.31
CA GLN A 342 18.46 -19.82 -4.52
C GLN A 342 18.10 -20.43 -5.89
N PRO A 343 19.09 -20.72 -6.77
CA PRO A 343 18.81 -21.24 -8.12
C PRO A 343 18.02 -22.54 -8.11
N GLY A 344 18.26 -23.42 -7.12
CA GLY A 344 17.53 -24.67 -7.00
C GLY A 344 16.06 -24.48 -6.64
N TRP A 345 15.74 -23.47 -5.82
CA TRP A 345 14.35 -23.09 -5.56
C TRP A 345 13.66 -22.52 -6.81
N GLN A 346 14.35 -21.63 -7.54
CA GLN A 346 13.83 -21.09 -8.80
C GLN A 346 13.53 -22.20 -9.81
N LYS A 347 14.39 -23.24 -9.87
CA LYS A 347 14.15 -24.41 -10.71
C LYS A 347 12.90 -25.19 -10.27
N ILE A 348 12.72 -25.43 -8.97
CA ILE A 348 11.53 -26.13 -8.44
C ILE A 348 10.25 -25.39 -8.85
N VAL A 349 10.23 -24.07 -8.70
CA VAL A 349 9.09 -23.22 -9.10
C VAL A 349 8.85 -23.29 -10.61
N ALA A 350 9.90 -23.20 -11.43
CA ALA A 350 9.79 -23.30 -12.89
C ALA A 350 9.28 -24.67 -13.35
N ASP A 351 9.77 -25.77 -12.75
CA ASP A 351 9.32 -27.13 -13.04
C ASP A 351 7.82 -27.31 -12.67
N GLN A 352 7.40 -26.73 -11.54
CA GLN A 352 5.99 -26.71 -11.13
C GLN A 352 5.12 -25.95 -12.15
N ALA A 353 5.54 -24.76 -12.58
CA ALA A 353 4.84 -23.98 -13.59
C ALA A 353 4.70 -24.75 -14.91
N ALA A 354 5.77 -25.41 -15.36
CA ALA A 354 5.75 -26.24 -16.57
C ALA A 354 4.77 -27.42 -16.45
N SER A 355 4.75 -28.08 -15.29
CA SER A 355 3.79 -29.15 -15.00
C SER A 355 2.34 -28.67 -15.05
N LEU A 356 2.04 -27.51 -14.45
CA LEU A 356 0.70 -26.93 -14.42
C LEU A 356 0.23 -26.51 -15.83
N LYS A 357 1.11 -25.89 -16.62
CA LYS A 357 0.78 -25.57 -18.03
C LYS A 357 0.51 -26.83 -18.86
N LYS A 358 1.29 -27.90 -18.65
CA LYS A 358 1.05 -29.19 -19.31
C LYS A 358 -0.29 -29.82 -18.92
N GLN A 359 -0.76 -29.58 -17.70
CA GLN A 359 -2.08 -30.02 -17.23
C GLN A 359 -3.24 -29.22 -17.83
N GLY A 360 -2.95 -28.07 -18.46
CA GLY A 360 -3.94 -27.25 -19.17
C GLY A 360 -4.42 -26.02 -18.42
N PHE A 361 -3.87 -25.71 -17.23
CA PHE A 361 -4.22 -24.47 -16.53
C PHE A 361 -3.86 -23.23 -17.36
N ASP A 362 -4.68 -22.18 -17.29
CA ASP A 362 -4.48 -20.93 -18.01
C ASP A 362 -3.27 -20.16 -17.49
N GLY A 363 -2.95 -20.32 -16.21
CA GLY A 363 -1.75 -19.74 -15.62
C GLY A 363 -1.63 -19.98 -14.12
N PHE A 364 -1.10 -19.00 -13.40
CA PHE A 364 -0.55 -19.17 -12.06
C PHE A 364 -1.11 -18.13 -11.10
N PHE A 365 -1.48 -18.60 -9.91
CA PHE A 365 -1.71 -17.76 -8.74
C PHE A 365 -0.50 -17.89 -7.83
N LEU A 366 0.30 -16.83 -7.71
CA LEU A 366 1.58 -16.80 -7.01
C LEU A 366 1.37 -16.26 -5.59
N ASP A 367 1.59 -17.11 -4.59
CA ASP A 367 1.45 -16.78 -3.18
C ASP A 367 2.80 -16.62 -2.48
N THR A 368 2.74 -16.07 -1.26
CA THR A 368 3.84 -15.90 -0.29
C THR A 368 4.95 -14.94 -0.69
N LEU A 369 4.65 -13.99 -1.57
CA LEU A 369 5.58 -12.90 -1.94
C LEU A 369 5.86 -11.93 -0.77
N ASP A 370 4.96 -11.85 0.19
CA ASP A 370 5.11 -11.14 1.47
C ASP A 370 6.15 -11.78 2.40
N THR A 371 6.77 -12.91 2.02
CA THR A 371 8.04 -13.36 2.61
C THR A 371 9.11 -12.25 2.57
N ALA A 372 9.06 -11.36 1.58
CA ALA A 372 9.93 -10.18 1.52
C ALA A 372 9.70 -9.17 2.67
N ASP A 373 8.51 -9.13 3.27
CA ASP A 373 8.22 -8.24 4.40
C ASP A 373 8.92 -8.73 5.67
N VAL A 374 9.11 -10.06 5.79
CA VAL A 374 9.83 -10.70 6.90
C VAL A 374 11.34 -10.79 6.63
N TYR A 375 11.72 -11.10 5.38
CA TYR A 375 13.10 -11.25 4.94
C TYR A 375 13.39 -10.39 3.69
N PRO A 376 13.60 -9.07 3.82
CA PRO A 376 13.77 -8.17 2.67
C PRO A 376 14.86 -8.57 1.66
N LYS A 377 15.88 -9.30 2.12
CA LYS A 377 16.96 -9.82 1.27
C LYS A 377 16.48 -10.78 0.16
N VAL A 378 15.30 -11.41 0.30
CA VAL A 378 14.78 -12.35 -0.71
C VAL A 378 14.02 -11.66 -1.85
N ALA A 379 13.72 -10.37 -1.70
CA ALA A 379 12.94 -9.59 -2.66
C ALA A 379 13.44 -9.72 -4.11
N PRO A 380 14.75 -9.62 -4.42
CA PRO A 380 15.23 -9.77 -5.79
C PRO A 380 14.94 -11.16 -6.39
N GLY A 381 15.04 -12.22 -5.58
CA GLY A 381 14.73 -13.59 -6.00
C GLY A 381 13.26 -13.78 -6.35
N LEU A 382 12.36 -13.25 -5.51
CA LEU A 382 10.91 -13.29 -5.75
C LEU A 382 10.53 -12.51 -7.01
N VAL A 383 11.05 -11.29 -7.17
CA VAL A 383 10.81 -10.47 -8.38
C VAL A 383 11.29 -11.20 -9.63
N LYS A 384 12.48 -11.81 -9.57
CA LYS A 384 13.04 -12.59 -10.68
C LYS A 384 12.16 -13.77 -11.05
N ILE A 385 11.62 -14.52 -10.08
CA ILE A 385 10.69 -15.62 -10.35
C ILE A 385 9.47 -15.13 -11.14
N VAL A 386 8.85 -14.03 -10.73
CA VAL A 386 7.66 -13.49 -11.42
C VAL A 386 7.99 -13.07 -12.85
N GLN A 387 9.14 -12.40 -13.05
CA GLN A 387 9.60 -11.96 -14.36
C GLN A 387 9.95 -13.14 -15.29
N ASP A 388 10.63 -14.16 -14.77
CA ASP A 388 10.98 -15.37 -15.50
C ASP A 388 9.71 -16.14 -15.92
N LEU A 389 8.70 -16.23 -15.05
CA LEU A 389 7.42 -16.87 -15.37
C LEU A 389 6.69 -16.13 -16.49
N ARG A 390 6.64 -14.79 -16.45
CA ARG A 390 6.07 -13.99 -17.54
C ARG A 390 6.83 -14.20 -18.85
N ALA A 391 8.16 -14.22 -18.81
CA ALA A 391 8.99 -14.41 -19.99
C ALA A 391 8.79 -15.81 -20.61
N ALA A 392 8.70 -16.85 -19.78
CA ALA A 392 8.50 -18.23 -20.21
C ALA A 392 7.07 -18.50 -20.69
N TYR A 393 6.07 -17.81 -20.13
CA TYR A 393 4.66 -17.98 -20.46
C TYR A 393 3.98 -16.64 -20.78
N PRO A 394 4.27 -16.04 -21.95
CA PRO A 394 3.75 -14.73 -22.32
C PRO A 394 2.23 -14.63 -22.31
N ASP A 395 1.49 -15.71 -22.56
CA ASP A 395 0.02 -15.72 -22.60
C ASP A 395 -0.64 -16.21 -21.31
N ALA A 396 0.14 -16.68 -20.32
CA ALA A 396 -0.43 -17.17 -19.08
C ALA A 396 -1.03 -16.03 -18.25
N VAL A 397 -2.15 -16.31 -17.59
CA VAL A 397 -2.71 -15.42 -16.57
C VAL A 397 -1.84 -15.54 -15.31
N ILE A 398 -1.26 -14.44 -14.85
CA ILE A 398 -0.45 -14.41 -13.61
C ILE A 398 -1.14 -13.50 -12.59
N VAL A 399 -1.58 -14.10 -11.50
CA VAL A 399 -2.17 -13.39 -10.37
C VAL A 399 -1.21 -13.46 -9.19
N GLN A 400 -0.78 -12.31 -8.68
CA GLN A 400 0.06 -12.24 -7.47
C GLN A 400 -0.80 -12.05 -6.23
N ASN A 401 -0.61 -12.84 -5.17
CA ASN A 401 -1.19 -12.56 -3.86
C ASN A 401 -0.30 -11.61 -3.07
N ARG A 402 -0.87 -10.50 -2.58
CA ARG A 402 -0.18 -9.49 -1.76
C ARG A 402 1.21 -9.15 -2.29
N GLY A 403 2.26 -9.31 -1.48
CA GLY A 403 3.64 -8.94 -1.82
C GLY A 403 3.76 -7.48 -2.21
N PHE A 404 3.02 -6.58 -1.54
CA PHE A 404 2.83 -5.20 -2.00
C PHE A 404 4.15 -4.41 -2.04
N ALA A 405 5.11 -4.74 -1.19
CA ALA A 405 6.46 -4.18 -1.24
C ALA A 405 7.18 -4.43 -2.58
N LEU A 406 6.84 -5.51 -3.26
CA LEU A 406 7.42 -5.90 -4.55
C LEU A 406 6.58 -5.46 -5.75
N LEU A 407 5.35 -5.01 -5.51
CA LEU A 407 4.34 -4.86 -6.56
C LEU A 407 4.73 -3.88 -7.66
N ASN A 408 5.46 -2.81 -7.36
CA ASN A 408 5.95 -1.89 -8.41
C ASN A 408 6.91 -2.58 -9.40
N GLN A 409 7.68 -3.56 -8.94
CA GLN A 409 8.64 -4.31 -9.76
C GLN A 409 7.97 -5.47 -10.51
N THR A 410 6.94 -6.08 -9.93
CA THR A 410 6.25 -7.24 -10.50
C THR A 410 5.02 -6.87 -11.33
N ALA A 411 4.40 -5.70 -11.11
CA ALA A 411 3.21 -5.24 -11.82
C ALA A 411 3.30 -5.34 -13.36
N PRO A 412 4.44 -5.03 -14.02
CA PRO A 412 4.59 -5.22 -15.47
C PRO A 412 4.54 -6.68 -15.94
N SER A 413 4.69 -7.64 -15.03
CA SER A 413 4.77 -9.07 -15.31
C SER A 413 3.51 -9.85 -14.89
N ILE A 414 2.55 -9.20 -14.25
CA ILE A 414 1.32 -9.83 -13.74
C ILE A 414 0.07 -9.22 -14.38
N ASP A 415 -1.03 -9.96 -14.38
CA ASP A 415 -2.31 -9.51 -14.92
C ASP A 415 -3.25 -9.00 -13.81
N ALA A 416 -3.10 -9.53 -12.59
CA ALA A 416 -3.84 -9.07 -11.43
C ALA A 416 -3.04 -9.22 -10.13
N VAL A 417 -3.41 -8.41 -9.13
CA VAL A 417 -2.98 -8.57 -7.74
C VAL A 417 -4.19 -8.91 -6.87
N MET A 418 -4.05 -9.92 -6.01
CA MET A 418 -5.02 -10.22 -4.97
C MET A 418 -4.67 -9.45 -3.69
N PHE A 419 -5.61 -8.64 -3.22
CA PHE A 419 -5.60 -7.99 -1.93
C PHE A 419 -6.42 -8.82 -0.95
N GLU A 420 -5.74 -9.69 -0.22
CA GLU A 420 -6.37 -10.45 0.85
C GLU A 420 -6.48 -9.64 2.14
N ASN A 421 -7.64 -9.70 2.82
CA ASN A 421 -8.03 -8.91 3.99
C ASN A 421 -8.29 -7.42 3.67
N PHE A 422 -8.96 -7.14 2.56
CA PHE A 422 -9.26 -5.76 2.17
C PHE A 422 -10.34 -5.15 3.07
N SER A 423 -11.45 -5.85 3.27
CA SER A 423 -12.62 -5.39 4.01
C SER A 423 -12.94 -6.28 5.21
N SER A 424 -12.60 -7.57 5.20
CA SER A 424 -12.75 -8.44 6.37
C SER A 424 -11.64 -9.49 6.44
N MET A 425 -11.35 -9.96 7.64
CA MET A 425 -10.29 -10.93 7.89
C MET A 425 -10.71 -12.03 8.87
N TYR A 426 -9.97 -13.12 8.85
CA TYR A 426 -9.96 -14.13 9.91
C TYR A 426 -8.80 -13.88 10.88
N SER A 427 -9.09 -13.76 12.18
CA SER A 427 -8.06 -13.67 13.22
C SER A 427 -7.65 -15.08 13.67
N PHE A 428 -6.39 -15.46 13.47
CA PHE A 428 -5.87 -16.76 13.90
C PHE A 428 -5.85 -16.91 15.44
N ASP A 429 -5.55 -15.84 16.16
CA ASP A 429 -5.53 -15.84 17.63
C ASP A 429 -6.93 -16.00 18.23
N LYS A 430 -7.90 -15.22 17.72
CA LYS A 430 -9.28 -15.21 18.25
C LYS A 430 -10.17 -16.27 17.62
N LYS A 431 -9.77 -16.81 16.46
CA LYS A 431 -10.55 -17.73 15.62
C LYS A 431 -11.91 -17.14 15.22
N THR A 432 -11.92 -15.85 14.91
CA THR A 432 -13.12 -15.09 14.57
C THR A 432 -12.95 -14.34 13.26
N TYR A 433 -14.05 -14.18 12.53
CA TYR A 433 -14.16 -13.32 11.36
C TYR A 433 -14.60 -11.92 11.77
N GLY A 434 -14.03 -10.90 11.17
CA GLY A 434 -14.34 -9.52 11.53
C GLY A 434 -13.94 -8.50 10.49
N SER A 435 -14.49 -7.30 10.63
CA SER A 435 -14.26 -6.18 9.74
C SER A 435 -12.87 -5.58 9.88
N VAL A 436 -12.26 -5.28 8.74
CA VAL A 436 -11.06 -4.45 8.63
C VAL A 436 -11.28 -3.37 7.57
N ASN A 437 -10.38 -2.41 7.49
CA ASN A 437 -10.37 -1.40 6.43
C ASN A 437 -8.96 -1.35 5.84
N GLY A 438 -8.62 -2.40 5.09
CA GLY A 438 -7.35 -2.52 4.38
C GLY A 438 -7.15 -1.35 3.43
N ASP A 439 -5.95 -0.78 3.48
CA ASP A 439 -5.63 0.44 2.75
C ASP A 439 -5.44 0.16 1.25
N PRO A 440 -6.24 0.75 0.33
CA PRO A 440 -6.10 0.54 -1.11
C PRO A 440 -4.88 1.26 -1.71
N SER A 441 -4.19 2.14 -0.98
CA SER A 441 -3.10 2.95 -1.51
C SER A 441 -1.97 2.12 -2.13
N PHE A 442 -1.78 0.90 -1.61
CA PHE A 442 -0.83 -0.10 -2.10
C PHE A 442 -1.08 -0.52 -3.56
N VAL A 443 -2.32 -0.42 -4.05
CA VAL A 443 -2.70 -0.95 -5.38
C VAL A 443 -3.38 0.08 -6.27
N GLU A 444 -3.92 1.17 -5.71
CA GLU A 444 -4.78 2.11 -6.45
C GLU A 444 -4.05 2.79 -7.62
N SER A 445 -2.78 3.18 -7.42
CA SER A 445 -1.98 3.82 -8.47
C SER A 445 -1.71 2.87 -9.66
N LEU A 446 -1.55 1.58 -9.38
CA LEU A 446 -1.35 0.54 -10.40
C LEU A 446 -2.66 0.12 -11.05
N SER A 447 -3.75 0.12 -10.28
CA SER A 447 -5.10 -0.14 -10.80
C SER A 447 -5.52 0.91 -11.83
N LYS A 448 -5.25 2.19 -11.55
CA LYS A 448 -5.43 3.30 -12.50
C LYS A 448 -4.59 3.16 -13.78
N ARG A 449 -3.51 2.36 -13.75
CA ARG A 449 -2.67 2.04 -14.92
C ARG A 449 -3.12 0.79 -15.67
N GLY A 450 -4.14 0.07 -15.19
CA GLY A 450 -4.68 -1.12 -15.86
C GLY A 450 -4.51 -2.43 -15.08
N LEU A 451 -3.81 -2.44 -13.95
CA LEU A 451 -3.67 -3.65 -13.13
C LEU A 451 -5.02 -4.03 -12.51
N LYS A 452 -5.46 -5.28 -12.68
CA LYS A 452 -6.66 -5.76 -12.00
C LYS A 452 -6.38 -6.04 -10.53
N VAL A 453 -7.32 -5.63 -9.67
CA VAL A 453 -7.25 -5.87 -8.23
C VAL A 453 -8.40 -6.80 -7.86
N LEU A 454 -8.06 -7.95 -7.29
CA LEU A 454 -9.00 -8.93 -6.74
C LEU A 454 -9.02 -8.79 -5.22
N THR A 455 -10.16 -8.62 -4.57
CA THR A 455 -10.20 -8.55 -3.10
C THR A 455 -10.69 -9.87 -2.52
N MET A 456 -9.84 -10.53 -1.74
CA MET A 456 -10.19 -11.74 -1.00
C MET A 456 -10.50 -11.38 0.46
N ASP A 457 -11.75 -11.54 0.84
CA ASP A 457 -12.26 -11.19 2.15
C ASP A 457 -12.85 -12.41 2.86
N TYR A 458 -12.85 -12.40 4.19
CA TYR A 458 -13.20 -13.58 4.99
C TYR A 458 -14.40 -13.35 5.91
N ALA A 459 -15.48 -14.10 5.65
CA ALA A 459 -16.70 -14.10 6.46
C ALA A 459 -17.40 -15.46 6.41
N LEU A 460 -18.13 -15.82 7.48
CA LEU A 460 -19.00 -16.99 7.47
C LEU A 460 -20.23 -16.78 6.58
N PRO A 461 -20.84 -17.86 6.03
CA PRO A 461 -22.02 -17.75 5.16
C PRO A 461 -23.22 -17.05 5.82
N ASN A 462 -23.33 -17.09 7.15
CA ASN A 462 -24.42 -16.45 7.90
C ASN A 462 -24.15 -14.97 8.21
N GLN A 463 -22.97 -14.42 7.88
CA GLN A 463 -22.61 -13.01 8.09
C GLN A 463 -22.94 -12.16 6.85
N GLN A 464 -24.20 -12.20 6.41
CA GLN A 464 -24.64 -11.56 5.15
C GLN A 464 -24.40 -10.03 5.11
N ASP A 465 -24.56 -9.34 6.25
CA ASP A 465 -24.26 -7.90 6.34
C ASP A 465 -22.77 -7.62 6.13
N LEU A 466 -21.90 -8.50 6.62
CA LEU A 466 -20.45 -8.39 6.46
C LEU A 466 -20.06 -8.60 4.99
N ILE A 467 -20.56 -9.68 4.39
CA ILE A 467 -20.35 -10.01 2.96
C ILE A 467 -20.82 -8.85 2.08
N THR A 468 -22.03 -8.33 2.32
CA THR A 468 -22.59 -7.21 1.54
C THR A 468 -21.72 -5.97 1.63
N ARG A 469 -21.23 -5.63 2.84
CA ARG A 469 -20.32 -4.49 3.03
C ARG A 469 -19.02 -4.68 2.27
N ASP A 470 -18.43 -5.87 2.33
CA ASP A 470 -17.13 -6.16 1.70
C ASP A 470 -17.22 -6.00 0.17
N TYR A 471 -18.28 -6.54 -0.42
CA TYR A 471 -18.59 -6.35 -1.85
C TYR A 471 -18.79 -4.88 -2.22
N GLN A 472 -19.57 -4.13 -1.45
CA GLN A 472 -19.80 -2.70 -1.69
C GLN A 472 -18.51 -1.89 -1.60
N ARG A 473 -17.67 -2.18 -0.60
CA ARG A 473 -16.40 -1.49 -0.39
C ARG A 473 -15.44 -1.76 -1.54
N ALA A 474 -15.23 -3.03 -1.92
CA ALA A 474 -14.39 -3.38 -3.06
C ALA A 474 -14.88 -2.73 -4.37
N LYS A 475 -16.18 -2.81 -4.67
CA LYS A 475 -16.78 -2.19 -5.86
C LYS A 475 -16.60 -0.66 -5.87
N SER A 476 -16.59 0.01 -4.71
CA SER A 476 -16.35 1.46 -4.63
C SER A 476 -14.95 1.90 -5.08
N PHE A 477 -13.98 0.99 -5.07
CA PHE A 477 -12.63 1.21 -5.62
C PHE A 477 -12.43 0.63 -7.03
N GLY A 478 -13.48 0.06 -7.63
CA GLY A 478 -13.39 -0.62 -8.93
C GLY A 478 -12.67 -1.97 -8.87
N PHE A 479 -12.54 -2.57 -7.68
CA PHE A 479 -11.93 -3.89 -7.48
C PHE A 479 -12.94 -5.01 -7.70
N VAL A 480 -12.47 -6.22 -7.99
CA VAL A 480 -13.30 -7.42 -8.18
C VAL A 480 -13.35 -8.21 -6.86
N PRO A 481 -14.50 -8.31 -6.18
CA PRO A 481 -14.59 -8.97 -4.87
C PRO A 481 -14.88 -10.47 -4.91
N TYR A 482 -14.32 -11.19 -3.93
CA TYR A 482 -14.74 -12.51 -3.52
C TYR A 482 -14.66 -12.66 -2.00
N VAL A 483 -15.70 -13.23 -1.39
CA VAL A 483 -15.75 -13.53 0.05
C VAL A 483 -15.90 -15.03 0.26
N SER A 484 -15.13 -15.60 1.19
CA SER A 484 -15.23 -17.02 1.57
C SER A 484 -14.81 -17.25 3.02
N THR A 485 -14.72 -18.51 3.45
CA THR A 485 -14.10 -18.89 4.72
C THR A 485 -12.58 -18.98 4.57
N ILE A 486 -11.85 -18.93 5.70
CA ILE A 486 -10.38 -19.05 5.68
C ILE A 486 -9.88 -20.39 5.08
N GLY A 487 -10.74 -21.42 5.10
CA GLY A 487 -10.41 -22.73 4.52
C GLY A 487 -10.46 -22.76 2.99
N LEU A 488 -11.13 -21.79 2.37
CA LEU A 488 -11.37 -21.74 0.91
C LEU A 488 -11.98 -23.05 0.37
N ASP A 489 -12.71 -23.78 1.21
CA ASP A 489 -13.26 -25.11 0.92
C ASP A 489 -14.77 -25.08 0.64
N GLN A 490 -15.32 -23.87 0.43
CA GLN A 490 -16.72 -23.60 0.14
C GLN A 490 -16.85 -22.46 -0.87
N ILE A 491 -17.74 -22.63 -1.84
CA ILE A 491 -18.18 -21.56 -2.75
C ILE A 491 -19.60 -21.17 -2.39
N TYR A 492 -19.79 -19.89 -2.11
CA TYR A 492 -21.09 -19.33 -1.80
C TYR A 492 -21.89 -19.18 -3.09
N GLU A 493 -23.16 -19.59 -3.05
CA GLU A 493 -24.06 -19.55 -4.23
C GLU A 493 -24.56 -18.14 -4.54
N ALA A 494 -24.52 -17.25 -3.54
CA ALA A 494 -24.88 -15.84 -3.67
C ALA A 494 -23.73 -14.97 -3.15
N ASN A 495 -22.93 -14.49 -4.08
CA ASN A 495 -21.97 -13.42 -3.87
C ASN A 495 -22.56 -12.16 -4.55
N PRO A 496 -22.90 -11.10 -3.80
CA PRO A 496 -23.80 -10.02 -4.22
C PRO A 496 -23.26 -9.02 -5.26
#